data_AF-A0A965VJ47-F1
#
_entry.id   AF-A0A965VJ47-F1
#
_cell.length_a   1.000
_cell.length_b   1.000
_cell.length_c   1.000
_cell.angle_alpha   90.00
_cell.angle_beta   90.00
_cell.angle_gamma   90.00
#
_symmetry.space_group_name_H-M   'P 1'
#
loop_
_entity.id
_entity.type
_entity.pdbx_description
1 polymer ?
#
loop_
_entity_poly.entity_id
_entity_poly.type
_entity_poly.pdbx_seq_one_letter_code
_entity_poly.pdbx_strand_id
1 'polypeptide(L)' 'MAIWTKPISTEILTTTHIHTAADRLGIEFVEIGPDFIRGRIPVDERTRQPYGVIHGGASVV' A
#
# COMPACT_ATOMS: atom_id res chain seq x y z
N MET A 1 -21.37 11.69 -0.70
CA MET A 1 -21.56 10.35 -0.10
C MET A 1 -20.26 9.59 -0.24
N ALA A 2 -19.90 8.75 0.73
CA ALA A 2 -18.73 7.90 0.61
C ALA A 2 -19.01 6.72 -0.34
N ILE A 3 -18.00 6.24 -1.07
CA ILE A 3 -18.13 5.15 -2.06
C ILE A 3 -18.02 3.75 -1.44
N TRP A 4 -17.74 3.66 -0.14
CA TRP A 4 -17.44 2.42 0.56
C TRP A 4 -18.70 1.57 0.80
N THR A 5 -18.61 0.27 0.49
CA THR A 5 -19.69 -0.71 0.70
C THR A 5 -19.55 -1.50 1.99
N LYS A 6 -18.42 -1.35 2.69
CA LYS A 6 -18.07 -1.97 3.97
C LYS A 6 -17.37 -0.94 4.87
N PRO A 7 -17.38 -1.13 6.20
CA PRO A 7 -16.53 -0.33 7.08
C PRO A 7 -15.06 -0.39 6.64
N ILE A 8 -14.40 0.76 6.63
CA ILE A 8 -13.02 0.91 6.16
C ILE A 8 -12.24 1.84 7.09
N SER A 9 -11.01 1.49 7.40
CA SER A 9 -10.06 2.31 8.15
C SER A 9 -8.62 1.89 7.79
N THR A 10 -7.65 2.75 8.10
CA THR A 10 -6.22 2.46 7.88
C THR A 10 -5.79 1.22 8.67
N GLU A 11 -6.32 1.03 9.87
CA GLU A 11 -6.04 -0.11 10.75
C GLU A 11 -6.61 -1.41 10.18
N ILE A 12 -7.83 -1.35 9.62
CA ILE A 12 -8.46 -2.50 8.95
C ILE A 12 -7.61 -2.93 7.74
N LEU A 13 -7.21 -1.96 6.90
CA LEU A 13 -6.38 -2.24 5.72
C LEU A 13 -5.01 -2.79 6.11
N THR A 14 -4.32 -2.19 7.08
CA THR A 14 -3.03 -2.69 7.56
C THR A 14 -3.14 -4.11 8.13
N THR A 15 -4.12 -4.37 9.00
CA THR A 15 -4.26 -5.68 9.66
C THR A 15 -4.58 -6.79 8.67
N THR A 16 -5.44 -6.51 7.68
CA THR A 16 -5.82 -7.49 6.66
C THR A 16 -4.70 -7.85 5.68
N HIS A 17 -3.63 -7.05 5.62
CA HIS A 17 -2.50 -7.26 4.73
C HIS A 17 -1.25 -7.81 5.43
N ILE A 18 -1.33 -8.11 6.73
CA ILE A 18 -0.25 -8.78 7.47
C ILE A 18 0.08 -10.11 6.79
N HIS A 19 1.38 -10.42 6.66
CA HIS A 19 1.91 -11.61 6.00
C HIS A 19 1.59 -11.74 4.49
N THR A 20 1.17 -10.66 3.84
CA THR A 20 1.01 -10.58 2.38
C THR A 20 2.19 -9.86 1.72
N ALA A 21 2.17 -9.71 0.39
CA ALA A 21 3.17 -8.94 -0.33
C ALA A 21 3.27 -7.48 0.15
N ALA A 22 2.14 -6.86 0.51
CA ALA A 22 2.11 -5.49 0.99
C ALA A 22 2.94 -5.32 2.27
N ASP A 23 2.81 -6.25 3.22
CA ASP A 23 3.62 -6.29 4.45
C ASP A 23 5.12 -6.47 4.13
N ARG A 24 5.46 -7.42 3.24
CA ARG A 24 6.85 -7.67 2.83
C ARG A 24 7.50 -6.48 2.13
N LEU A 25 6.74 -5.75 1.31
CA LEU A 25 7.22 -4.58 0.57
C LEU A 25 7.15 -3.28 1.39
N GLY A 26 6.57 -3.33 2.60
CA GLY A 26 6.45 -2.16 3.48
C GLY A 26 5.42 -1.14 2.99
N ILE A 27 4.34 -1.58 2.34
CA ILE A 27 3.24 -0.70 1.96
C ILE A 27 2.51 -0.23 3.22
N GLU A 28 2.26 1.08 3.30
CA GLU A 28 1.53 1.70 4.40
C GLU A 28 0.30 2.44 3.87
N PHE A 29 -0.87 2.15 4.44
CA PHE A 29 -2.09 2.92 4.21
C PHE A 29 -2.08 4.15 5.13
N VAL A 30 -2.15 5.35 4.56
CA VAL A 30 -1.92 6.61 5.29
C VAL A 30 -3.17 7.48 5.41
N GLU A 31 -4.15 7.31 4.53
CA GLU A 31 -5.36 8.14 4.54
C GLU A 31 -6.51 7.44 3.81
N ILE A 32 -7.73 7.65 4.31
CA ILE A 32 -8.96 7.25 3.64
C ILE A 32 -9.88 8.46 3.58
N GLY A 33 -10.24 8.83 2.36
CA GLY A 33 -11.25 9.84 2.08
C GLY A 33 -12.64 9.25 1.85
N PRO A 34 -13.61 10.08 1.46
CA PRO A 34 -14.93 9.59 1.05
C PRO A 34 -14.87 8.78 -0.25
N ASP A 35 -13.89 9.01 -1.11
CA ASP A 35 -13.78 8.46 -2.47
C ASP A 35 -12.36 8.02 -2.86
N PHE A 36 -11.41 7.99 -1.93
CA PHE A 36 -10.04 7.57 -2.18
C PHE A 36 -9.41 6.83 -1.00
N ILE A 37 -8.37 6.05 -1.31
CA ILE A 37 -7.40 5.52 -0.35
C ILE A 37 -6.03 6.04 -0.79
N ARG A 38 -5.21 6.49 0.16
CA ARG A 38 -3.82 6.88 -0.08
C ARG A 38 -2.90 5.94 0.67
N GLY A 39 -1.84 5.50 0.00
CA GLY A 39 -0.77 4.72 0.59
C GLY A 39 0.61 5.24 0.19
N ARG A 40 1.65 4.69 0.82
CA ARG A 40 3.05 4.90 0.45
C ARG A 40 3.81 3.58 0.47
N ILE A 41 4.86 3.51 -0.34
CA ILE A 41 5.78 2.38 -0.42
C ILE A 41 7.21 2.90 -0.34
N PRO A 42 8.11 2.31 0.48
CA PRO A 42 9.50 2.73 0.55
C PRO A 42 10.24 2.34 -0.74
N VAL A 43 11.21 3.15 -1.15
CA VAL A 43 12.16 2.82 -2.23
C VAL A 43 13.47 2.38 -1.60
N ASP A 44 13.60 1.07 -1.36
CA ASP A 44 14.75 0.45 -0.73
C ASP A 44 15.11 -0.90 -1.38
N GLU A 45 15.93 -1.73 -0.74
CA GLU A 45 16.36 -3.03 -1.26
C GLU A 45 15.23 -4.00 -1.62
N ARG A 46 14.03 -3.80 -1.07
CA ARG A 46 12.85 -4.63 -1.33
C ARG A 46 12.11 -4.24 -2.61
N THR A 47 12.26 -2.99 -3.04
CA THR A 47 11.42 -2.37 -4.10
C THR A 47 12.22 -1.75 -5.23
N ARG A 48 13.54 -1.59 -5.08
CA ARG A 48 14.43 -1.14 -6.16
C ARG A 48 14.72 -2.26 -7.16
N GLN A 49 14.82 -1.90 -8.42
CA GLN A 49 15.32 -2.78 -9.48
C GLN A 49 16.86 -2.72 -9.58
N PRO A 50 17.52 -3.59 -10.38
CA PRO A 50 18.99 -3.65 -10.46
C PRO A 50 19.70 -2.34 -10.82
N TYR A 51 19.00 -1.41 -11.48
CA TYR A 51 19.53 -0.08 -11.82
C TYR A 51 19.33 0.99 -10.72
N GLY A 52 18.89 0.60 -9.52
CA GLY A 52 18.83 1.48 -8.35
C GLY A 52 17.61 2.40 -8.26
N VAL A 53 16.70 2.36 -9.23
CA VAL A 53 15.40 3.05 -9.18
C VAL A 53 14.29 2.10 -8.74
N ILE A 54 13.10 2.61 -8.44
CA ILE A 54 11.94 1.77 -8.11
C ILE A 54 11.64 0.78 -9.25
N HIS A 55 11.37 -0.48 -8.89
CA HIS A 55 10.94 -1.51 -9.82
C HIS A 55 9.51 -1.20 -10.28
N GLY A 56 9.26 -1.15 -11.59
CA GLY A 56 7.92 -0.81 -12.12
C GLY A 56 6.81 -1.72 -11.60
N GLY A 57 7.09 -3.02 -11.43
CA GLY A 57 6.16 -3.97 -10.80
C GLY A 57 5.87 -3.69 -9.33
N ALA A 58 6.79 -3.07 -8.58
CA ALA A 58 6.53 -2.65 -7.20
C ALA A 58 5.61 -1.43 -7.13
N SER A 59 5.49 -0.65 -8.22
CA SER A 59 4.52 0.44 -8.33
C SER A 59 3.11 -0.01 -8.72
N VAL A 60 2.94 -1.26 -9.15
CA VAL A 60 1.67 -1.81 -9.68
C VAL A 60 1.02 -2.82 -8.74
N VAL A 61 1.82 -3.47 -7.89
CA VAL A 61 1.37 -4.49 -6.93
C VAL A 61 0.48 -3.93 -5.83
#